data_AF-A0A955CG99-F1
#
_entry.id   AF-A0A955CG99-F1
#
_cell.length_a   1.000
_cell.length_b   1.000
_cell.length_c   1.000
_cell.angle_alpha   90.00
_cell.angle_beta   90.00
_cell.angle_gamma   90.00
#
_symmetry.space_group_name_H-M   'P 1'
#
loop_
_entity.id
_entity.type
_entity.pdbx_description
1 polymer ?
#
loop_
_entity_poly.entity_id
_entity_poly.type
_entity_poly.pdbx_seq_one_letter_code
_entity_poly.pdbx_strand_id
1 'polypeptide(L)' 'MRAIRAYNLIAGVYEFGARIYSLGLIPQSKALQLPYLHSGDRVLYAGVGPGEDALAAAERGVRLTCLDRSAGMLR' A
#
# COMPACT_ATOMS: atom_id res chain seq x y z
N MET A 1 14.58 8.76 -15.51
CA MET A 1 14.02 9.34 -14.26
C MET A 1 12.69 10.12 -14.44
N ARG A 2 12.16 10.34 -15.66
CA ARG A 2 10.94 11.16 -15.88
C ARG A 2 9.61 10.43 -15.60
N ALA A 3 9.55 9.10 -15.80
CA ALA A 3 8.32 8.30 -15.66
C ALA A 3 7.81 8.18 -14.21
N ILE A 4 8.70 8.15 -13.22
CA ILE A 4 8.34 7.97 -11.80
C ILE A 4 7.53 9.15 -11.24
N ARG A 5 7.79 10.39 -11.71
CA ARG A 5 7.03 11.57 -11.26
C ARG A 5 5.58 11.57 -11.78
N ALA A 6 5.36 11.10 -13.00
CA ALA A 6 4.01 10.96 -13.56
C ALA A 6 3.20 9.89 -12.80
N TYR A 7 3.88 8.83 -12.36
CA TYR A 7 3.28 7.76 -11.55
C TYR A 7 2.67 8.32 -10.24
N ASN A 8 3.34 9.25 -9.56
CA ASN A 8 2.82 9.84 -8.32
C ASN A 8 1.53 10.63 -8.52
N LEU A 9 1.42 11.37 -9.62
CA LEU A 9 0.24 12.20 -9.89
C LEU A 9 -0.96 11.34 -10.35
N ILE A 10 -0.67 10.32 -11.16
CA ILE A 10 -1.71 9.44 -11.74
C ILE A 10 -2.14 8.37 -10.74
N ALA A 11 -1.27 7.95 -9.81
CA ALA A 11 -1.58 6.90 -8.86
C ALA A 11 -2.84 7.17 -8.05
N GLY A 12 -3.05 8.40 -7.55
CA GLY A 12 -4.25 8.73 -6.78
C GLY A 12 -5.54 8.63 -7.62
N VAL A 13 -5.51 9.13 -8.86
CA VAL A 13 -6.66 9.05 -9.79
C VAL A 13 -6.90 7.60 -10.22
N TYR A 14 -5.84 6.83 -10.45
CA TYR A 14 -5.91 5.42 -10.80
C TYR A 14 -6.48 4.58 -9.66
N GLU A 15 -6.01 4.77 -8.41
CA GLU A 15 -6.54 4.07 -7.24
C GLU A 15 -8.02 4.42 -6.99
N PHE A 16 -8.41 5.68 -7.17
CA PHE A 16 -9.82 6.07 -7.10
C PHE A 16 -10.67 5.38 -8.18
N GLY A 17 -10.19 5.37 -9.43
CA GLY A 17 -10.85 4.67 -10.53
C GLY A 17 -10.93 3.16 -10.29
N ALA A 18 -9.85 2.55 -9.81
CA ALA A 18 -9.79 1.12 -9.48
C ALA A 18 -10.75 0.75 -8.35
N ARG A 19 -10.90 1.64 -7.35
CA ARG A 19 -11.87 1.47 -6.27
C ARG A 19 -13.31 1.48 -6.79
N ILE A 20 -13.65 2.41 -7.68
CA ILE A 20 -14.99 2.44 -8.30
C ILE A 20 -15.21 1.20 -9.17
N TYR A 21 -14.26 0.90 -10.07
CA TYR A 21 -14.34 -0.24 -10.99
C TYR A 21 -14.54 -1.57 -10.26
N SER A 22 -13.79 -1.77 -9.18
CA SER A 22 -13.84 -3.00 -8.38
C SER A 22 -14.95 -3.00 -7.33
N LEU A 23 -15.80 -1.95 -7.27
CA LEU A 23 -16.76 -1.75 -6.19
C LEU A 23 -16.13 -1.86 -4.79
N GLY A 24 -14.86 -1.46 -4.66
CA GLY A 24 -14.08 -1.54 -3.42
C GLY A 24 -13.49 -2.91 -3.09
N LEU A 25 -13.64 -3.91 -3.96
CA LEU A 25 -13.13 -5.27 -3.69
C LEU A 25 -11.60 -5.35 -3.70
N ILE A 26 -10.91 -4.50 -4.46
CA ILE A 26 -9.43 -4.47 -4.47
C ILE A 26 -8.85 -4.10 -3.10
N PRO A 27 -9.17 -2.95 -2.49
CA PRO A 27 -8.66 -2.62 -1.16
C PRO A 27 -9.14 -3.60 -0.09
N GLN A 28 -10.36 -4.14 -0.20
CA GLN A 28 -10.84 -5.18 0.72
C GLN A 28 -10.00 -6.45 0.62
N SER A 29 -9.66 -6.90 -0.59
CA SER A 29 -8.82 -8.08 -0.79
C SER A 29 -7.42 -7.89 -0.18
N LYS A 30 -6.83 -6.70 -0.28
CA LYS A 30 -5.57 -6.38 0.38
C LYS A 30 -5.70 -6.41 1.91
N ALA A 31 -6.79 -5.90 2.47
CA ALA A 31 -7.01 -5.89 3.92
C ALA A 31 -7.22 -7.29 4.53
N LEU A 32 -7.59 -8.30 3.73
CA LEU A 32 -7.80 -9.67 4.22
C LEU A 32 -6.54 -10.34 4.78
N GLN A 33 -5.34 -9.84 4.48
CA GLN A 33 -4.13 -10.35 5.14
C GLN A 33 -4.02 -9.91 6.60
N LEU A 34 -4.59 -8.77 6.98
CA LEU A 34 -4.33 -8.16 8.28
C LEU A 34 -4.69 -9.07 9.47
N PRO A 35 -5.81 -9.82 9.48
CA PRO A 35 -6.16 -10.71 10.60
C PRO A 35 -5.14 -11.82 10.89
N TYR A 36 -4.27 -12.11 9.92
CA TYR A 36 -3.20 -13.11 10.04
C TYR A 36 -1.87 -12.51 10.50
N LEU A 37 -1.81 -11.20 10.71
CA LEU A 37 -0.63 -10.51 11.22
C LEU A 37 -0.73 -10.30 12.73
N HIS A 38 0.36 -10.61 13.42
CA HIS A 38 0.45 -10.50 14.87
C HIS A 38 1.51 -9.48 15.31
N SER A 39 1.32 -8.94 16.50
CA SER A 39 2.28 -8.02 17.11
C SER A 39 3.66 -8.69 17.22
N GLY A 40 4.70 -7.99 16.78
CA GLY A 40 6.07 -8.49 16.75
C GLY A 40 6.47 -9.19 15.44
N ASP A 41 5.52 -9.54 14.57
CA ASP A 41 5.83 -10.07 13.24
C ASP A 41 6.69 -9.08 12.44
N ARG A 42 7.47 -9.62 11.50
CA ARG A 42 8.30 -8.82 10.59
C ARG A 42 7.80 -8.99 9.17
N VAL A 43 7.32 -7.92 8.56
CA VAL A 43 6.68 -7.94 7.24
C VAL A 43 7.39 -7.00 6.27
N LEU A 44 7.64 -7.49 5.05
CA LEU A 44 8.13 -6.70 3.92
C LEU A 44 6.97 -6.35 2.99
N TYR A 45 6.67 -5.06 2.86
CA TYR A 45 5.80 -4.55 1.80
C TYR A 45 6.65 -4.15 0.59
N ALA A 46 6.70 -5.03 -0.41
CA ALA A 46 7.39 -4.78 -1.67
C ALA A 46 6.44 -4.14 -2.68
N GLY A 47 6.66 -2.87 -3.02
CA GLY A 47 5.70 -2.04 -3.75
C GLY A 47 4.61 -1.53 -2.83
N VAL A 48 5.00 -0.84 -1.74
CA VAL A 48 4.07 -0.39 -0.70
C VAL A 48 3.03 0.62 -1.19
N GLY A 49 3.29 1.31 -2.32
CA GLY A 49 2.38 2.30 -2.86
C GLY A 49 2.06 3.40 -1.84
N PRO A 50 0.81 3.90 -1.77
CA PRO A 50 0.40 4.91 -0.79
C PRO A 50 0.53 4.48 0.69
N GLY A 51 0.77 3.20 0.97
CA GLY A 51 1.06 2.70 2.31
C GLY A 51 -0.13 2.40 3.22
N GLU A 52 -1.36 2.43 2.71
CA GLU A 52 -2.58 2.16 3.49
C GLU A 52 -2.54 0.81 4.23
N ASP A 53 -2.18 -0.27 3.53
CA ASP A 53 -2.09 -1.61 4.14
C ASP A 53 -0.93 -1.72 5.13
N ALA A 54 0.19 -1.04 4.85
CA ALA A 54 1.35 -1.02 5.72
C ALA A 54 1.02 -0.27 7.03
N LEU A 55 0.36 0.88 6.95
CA LEU A 55 -0.09 1.60 8.14
C LEU A 55 -1.04 0.75 8.99
N ALA A 56 -2.02 0.09 8.37
CA ALA A 56 -2.95 -0.78 9.07
C ALA A 56 -2.26 -1.99 9.75
N ALA A 57 -1.18 -2.51 9.16
CA ALA A 57 -0.35 -3.55 9.79
C ALA A 57 0.51 -2.98 10.94
N ALA A 58 1.07 -1.78 10.78
CA ALA A 58 1.87 -1.12 11.83
C ALA A 58 1.04 -0.86 13.09
N GLU A 59 -0.22 -0.42 12.92
CA GLU A 59 -1.18 -0.22 14.02
C GLU A 59 -1.44 -1.49 14.84
N ARG A 60 -1.18 -2.68 14.28
CA ARG A 60 -1.29 -3.99 14.96
C ARG A 60 0.00 -4.41 15.68
N GLY A 61 1.02 -3.55 15.70
CA GLY A 61 2.31 -3.83 16.34
C GLY A 61 3.27 -4.65 15.48
N VAL A 62 3.01 -4.76 14.17
CA VAL A 62 3.90 -5.43 13.22
C VAL A 62 5.09 -4.52 12.92
N ARG A 63 6.29 -5.12 12.82
CA ARG A 63 7.50 -4.42 12.36
C ARG A 63 7.60 -4.47 10.84
N LEU A 64 7.63 -3.31 10.21
CA LEU A 64 7.54 -3.21 8.76
C LEU A 64 8.86 -2.81 8.12
N THR A 65 9.11 -3.34 6.93
CA THR A 65 10.02 -2.77 5.95
C THR A 65 9.21 -2.45 4.71
N CYS A 66 9.22 -1.19 4.28
CA CYS A 66 8.46 -0.73 3.12
C CYS A 66 9.43 -0.37 2.00
N LEU A 67 9.21 -0.96 0.83
CA LEU A 67 10.00 -0.70 -0.38
C LEU A 67 9.08 -0.21 -1.49
N ASP A 68 9.47 0.85 -2.17
CA ASP A 68 8.86 1.27 -3.43
C ASP A 68 9.92 1.84 -4.37
N ARG A 69 9.70 1.68 -5.67
CA ARG A 69 10.56 2.28 -6.71
C ARG A 69 10.28 3.76 -6.87
N SER A 70 9.07 4.19 -6.54
CA SER A 70 8.72 5.59 -6.51
C SER A 70 9.08 6.20 -5.17
N ALA A 71 10.01 7.14 -5.20
CA ALA A 71 10.38 7.88 -4.01
C ALA A 71 9.27 8.82 -3.51
N GLY A 72 8.17 9.02 -4.25
CA GLY A 72 6.99 9.74 -3.75
C GLY A 72 5.95 8.84 -3.07
N MET A 73 6.14 7.52 -3.10
CA MET A 73 5.35 6.56 -2.32
C MET A 73 5.95 6.33 -0.92
N LEU A 74 7.19 6.79 -0.71
CA LEU A 74 7.94 6.64 0.55
C LEU A 74 8.17 7.98 1.28
N ARG A 75 7.68 9.10 0.73
CA ARG A 75 7.92 10.45 1.24
C ARG A 75 6.64 11.19 1.51
#